data_AF-A0A7W0PVW2-F1
#
_entry.id   AF-A0A7W0PVW2-F1
#
_cell.length_a   1.000
_cell.length_b   1.000
_cell.length_c   1.000
_cell.angle_alpha   90.00
_cell.angle_beta   90.00
_cell.angle_gamma   90.00
#
_symmetry.space_group_name_H-M   'P 1'
#
loop_
_entity.id
_entity.type
_entity.pdbx_description
1 polymer ?
#
loop_
_entity_poly.entity_id
_entity_poly.type
_entity_poly.pdbx_seq_one_letter_code
_entity_poly.pdbx_strand_id
1 'polypeptide(L)'
;MRSGHQRDSALWIHRLAVRCQEIEPAAARPVYAQRPRPKPGEETAEALLASVPGISTSSARALLERFGSVAAVVAADPAEWLAVPGIGRERARALEETFNLRRRT
;
A
#
# COMPACT_ATOMS: atom_id res chain seq x y z
N MET A 1 -14.11 -17.90 9.67
CA MET A 1 -15.19 -18.26 8.71
C MET A 1 -16.23 -19.07 9.48
N ARG A 2 -17.49 -18.61 9.57
CA ARG A 2 -18.58 -19.41 10.16
C ARG A 2 -19.36 -20.05 9.02
N SER A 3 -19.20 -21.35 8.82
CA SER A 3 -20.07 -22.16 7.97
C SER A 3 -21.24 -22.69 8.80
N GLY A 4 -22.47 -22.56 8.31
CA GLY A 4 -23.68 -22.98 9.02
C GLY A 4 -23.94 -24.49 8.98
N HIS A 5 -23.20 -25.25 8.15
CA HIS A 5 -23.34 -26.69 8.00
C HIS A 5 -21.98 -27.38 7.90
N GLN A 6 -21.88 -28.57 8.53
CA GLN A 6 -20.65 -29.37 8.61
C GLN A 6 -20.08 -29.74 7.22
N ARG A 7 -20.95 -29.90 6.21
CA ARG A 7 -20.57 -30.21 4.83
C ARG A 7 -19.79 -29.07 4.16
N ASP A 8 -20.13 -27.82 4.45
CA ASP A 8 -19.41 -26.66 3.92
C ASP A 8 -18.03 -26.56 4.56
N SER A 9 -17.93 -26.78 5.87
CA SER A 9 -16.64 -26.84 6.57
C SER A 9 -15.73 -27.91 5.96
N ALA A 10 -16.27 -29.11 5.72
CA ALA A 10 -15.51 -30.20 5.11
C ALA A 10 -15.04 -29.87 3.70
N LEU A 11 -15.88 -29.23 2.89
CA LEU A 11 -15.51 -28.75 1.55
C LEU A 11 -14.41 -27.69 1.61
N TRP A 12 -14.46 -26.77 2.56
CA TRP A 12 -13.43 -25.75 2.76
C TRP A 12 -12.10 -26.35 3.25
N ILE A 13 -12.14 -27.27 4.21
CA ILE A 13 -10.95 -27.97 4.70
C ILE A 13 -10.30 -28.77 3.57
N HIS A 14 -11.08 -29.48 2.78
CA HIS A 14 -10.58 -30.23 1.63
C HIS A 14 -9.92 -29.31 0.59
N ARG A 15 -10.56 -28.18 0.24
CA ARG A 15 -10.00 -27.21 -0.72
C ARG A 15 -8.71 -26.54 -0.20
N LEU A 16 -8.64 -26.25 1.10
CA LEU A 16 -7.43 -25.71 1.71
C LEU A 16 -6.31 -26.75 1.75
N ALA A 17 -6.63 -28.01 2.07
CA ALA A 17 -5.67 -29.10 2.07
C ALA A 17 -5.07 -29.34 0.68
N VAL A 18 -5.90 -29.41 -0.37
CA VAL A 18 -5.44 -29.49 -1.77
C VAL A 18 -4.49 -28.35 -2.09
N ARG A 19 -4.89 -27.10 -1.77
CA ARG A 19 -4.07 -25.91 -2.02
C ARG A 19 -2.77 -25.84 -1.21
N CYS A 20 -2.70 -26.45 -0.04
CA CYS A 20 -1.47 -26.50 0.76
C CYS A 20 -0.51 -27.60 0.29
N GLN A 21 -1.05 -28.71 -0.23
CA GLN A 21 -0.27 -29.83 -0.79
C GLN A 21 0.28 -29.46 -2.16
N GLU A 22 -0.54 -28.76 -2.95
CA GLU A 22 -0.14 -28.09 -4.16
C GLU A 22 0.53 -26.75 -3.80
N ILE A 23 1.81 -26.79 -3.41
CA ILE A 23 2.69 -25.64 -3.68
C ILE A 23 2.85 -25.56 -5.21
N GLU A 24 1.76 -25.32 -5.92
CA GLU A 24 1.80 -25.07 -7.35
C GLU A 24 2.59 -23.78 -7.52
N PRO A 25 3.59 -23.72 -8.42
CA PRO A 25 4.05 -22.44 -8.93
C PRO A 25 2.80 -21.70 -9.40
N ALA A 26 2.62 -20.46 -8.92
CA ALA A 26 1.39 -19.69 -9.11
C ALA A 26 0.86 -19.90 -10.53
N ALA A 27 -0.26 -20.64 -10.65
CA ALA A 27 -0.86 -20.96 -11.94
C ALA A 27 -0.83 -19.70 -12.80
N ALA A 28 -0.29 -19.80 -14.02
CA ALA A 28 -0.10 -18.66 -14.91
C ALA A 28 -1.46 -18.00 -15.13
N ARG A 29 -1.77 -17.01 -14.29
CA ARG A 29 -3.06 -16.32 -14.31
C ARG A 29 -3.21 -15.75 -15.71
N PRO A 30 -4.40 -15.79 -16.31
CA PRO A 30 -4.64 -15.06 -17.55
C PRO A 30 -4.17 -13.61 -17.38
N VAL A 31 -3.59 -12.99 -18.41
CA VAL A 31 -3.00 -11.64 -18.32
C VAL A 31 -3.97 -10.62 -17.71
N TYR A 32 -5.27 -10.74 -17.99
CA TYR A 32 -6.32 -9.89 -17.43
C TYR A 32 -6.57 -10.10 -15.92
N ALA A 33 -6.19 -11.26 -15.37
CA ALA A 33 -6.30 -11.61 -13.95
C ALA A 33 -4.98 -11.45 -13.20
N GLN A 34 -3.89 -11.13 -13.90
CA GLN A 34 -2.64 -10.70 -13.29
C GLN A 34 -2.77 -9.23 -12.91
N ARG A 35 -2.75 -8.94 -11.61
CA ARG A 35 -2.56 -7.56 -11.17
C ARG A 35 -1.17 -7.12 -11.68
N PRO A 36 -1.05 -6.02 -12.43
CA PRO A 36 0.26 -5.54 -12.86
C PRO A 36 1.13 -5.40 -11.63
N ARG A 37 2.29 -6.05 -11.63
CA ARG A 37 3.25 -5.89 -10.55
C ARG A 37 3.88 -4.50 -10.73
N PRO A 38 3.75 -3.59 -9.75
CA PRO A 38 4.51 -2.35 -9.72
C PRO A 38 5.98 -2.58 -10.03
N LYS A 39 6.63 -1.60 -10.64
CA LYS A 39 8.06 -1.73 -10.93
C LYS A 39 8.83 -1.89 -9.61
N PRO A 40 9.92 -2.68 -9.61
CA PRO A 40 10.78 -2.78 -8.43
C PRO A 40 11.18 -1.38 -7.94
N GLY A 41 10.86 -1.05 -6.69
CA GLY A 41 11.15 0.26 -6.08
C GLY A 41 9.96 1.24 -6.02
N GLU A 42 9.03 1.22 -6.98
CA GLU A 42 7.81 2.05 -6.94
C GLU A 42 6.91 1.63 -5.76
N GLU A 43 6.78 0.31 -5.55
CA GLU A 43 6.09 -0.28 -4.38
C GLU A 43 6.69 0.19 -3.06
N THR A 44 8.02 0.27 -2.99
CA THR A 44 8.73 0.65 -1.77
C THR A 44 8.54 2.14 -1.48
N ALA A 45 8.63 3.00 -2.49
CA ALA A 45 8.39 4.43 -2.35
C ALA A 45 6.95 4.74 -1.90
N GLU A 46 5.96 4.08 -2.52
CA GLU A 46 4.55 4.21 -2.13
C GLU A 46 4.33 3.74 -0.69
N ALA A 47 4.85 2.55 -0.33
CA ALA A 47 4.69 2.00 1.01
C ALA A 47 5.36 2.87 2.09
N LEU A 48 6.52 3.46 1.80
CA LEU A 48 7.19 4.40 2.71
C LEU A 48 6.32 5.62 2.99
N LEU A 49 5.76 6.25 1.96
CA LEU A 49 4.88 7.42 2.15
C LEU A 49 3.55 7.05 2.79
N ALA A 50 2.97 5.90 2.46
CA ALA A 50 1.74 5.39 3.08
C ALA A 50 1.92 4.92 4.54
N SER A 51 3.16 4.83 5.03
CA SER A 51 3.44 4.58 6.45
C SER A 51 3.20 5.82 7.33
N VAL A 52 3.13 7.01 6.73
CA VAL A 52 2.80 8.26 7.42
C VAL A 52 1.33 8.20 7.88
N PRO A 53 1.03 8.48 9.16
CA PRO A 53 -0.35 8.47 9.66
C PRO A 53 -1.29 9.33 8.81
N GLY A 54 -2.41 8.76 8.39
CA GLY A 54 -3.43 9.46 7.59
C GLY A 54 -3.13 9.59 6.09
N ILE A 55 -1.99 9.08 5.61
CA ILE A 55 -1.64 9.00 4.19
C ILE A 55 -2.04 7.62 3.64
N SER A 56 -2.96 7.60 2.68
CA SER A 56 -3.33 6.38 1.96
C SER A 56 -2.35 6.09 0.81
N THR A 57 -2.42 4.89 0.25
CA THR A 57 -1.70 4.52 -0.99
C THR A 57 -2.04 5.44 -2.16
N SER A 58 -3.30 5.90 -2.28
CA SER A 58 -3.69 6.85 -3.33
C SER A 58 -3.04 8.23 -3.13
N SER A 59 -2.97 8.71 -1.89
CA SER A 59 -2.30 9.97 -1.55
C SER A 59 -0.78 9.86 -1.75
N ALA A 60 -0.18 8.74 -1.37
CA ALA A 60 1.24 8.45 -1.60
C ALA A 60 1.58 8.46 -3.10
N ARG A 61 0.73 7.84 -3.95
CA ARG A 61 0.90 7.89 -5.41
C ARG A 61 0.79 9.30 -5.96
N ALA A 62 -0.22 10.07 -5.55
CA ALA A 62 -0.38 11.45 -6.01
C ALA A 62 0.83 12.33 -5.65
N LEU A 63 1.44 12.11 -4.48
CA LEU A 63 2.69 12.74 -4.09
C LEU A 63 3.84 12.33 -5.01
N LEU A 64 4.01 11.03 -5.28
CA LEU A 64 5.07 10.54 -6.18
C LEU A 64 4.88 11.00 -7.62
N GLU A 65 3.64 11.08 -8.11
CA GLU A 65 3.32 11.60 -9.44
C GLU A 65 3.69 13.09 -9.58
N ARG A 66 3.50 13.88 -8.52
CA ARG A 66 3.84 15.32 -8.53
C ARG A 66 5.34 15.58 -8.33
N PHE A 67 5.96 14.90 -7.37
CA PHE A 67 7.33 15.20 -6.92
C PHE A 67 8.39 14.25 -7.50
N GLY A 68 7.98 13.12 -8.10
CA GLY A 68 8.84 12.17 -8.78
C GLY A 68 9.65 11.23 -7.88
N SER A 69 9.89 11.58 -6.61
CA SER A 69 10.64 10.74 -5.67
C SER A 69 10.30 11.04 -4.21
N VAL A 70 10.56 10.08 -3.31
CA VAL A 70 10.41 10.29 -1.86
C VAL A 70 11.29 11.43 -1.35
N ALA A 71 12.53 11.54 -1.85
CA ALA A 71 13.44 12.61 -1.46
C ALA A 71 12.88 14.00 -1.80
N ALA A 72 12.27 14.15 -2.98
CA ALA A 72 11.62 15.39 -3.39
C ALA A 72 10.37 15.69 -2.54
N VAL A 73 9.60 14.67 -2.13
CA VAL A 73 8.47 14.85 -1.21
C VAL A 73 8.93 15.34 0.16
N VAL A 74 10.02 14.79 0.70
CA VAL A 74 10.58 15.17 2.00
C VAL A 74 11.17 16.58 1.98
N ALA A 75 11.72 17.01 0.84
CA ALA A 75 12.30 18.34 0.67
C ALA A 75 11.24 19.44 0.39
N ALA A 76 10.01 19.06 0.06
CA ALA A 76 8.95 19.99 -0.28
C ALA A 76 8.33 20.66 0.96
N ASP A 77 7.84 21.89 0.78
CA ASP A 77 7.20 22.67 1.84
C ASP A 77 5.72 22.29 2.04
N PRO A 78 5.13 22.56 3.23
CA PRO A 78 3.72 22.25 3.49
C PRO A 78 2.74 22.87 2.47
N ALA A 79 3.08 24.05 1.92
CA ALA A 79 2.29 24.71 0.89
C ALA A 79 2.27 23.91 -0.44
N GLU A 80 3.36 23.24 -0.78
CA GLU A 80 3.47 22.43 -1.99
C GLU A 80 2.69 21.12 -1.85
N TRP A 81 2.70 20.50 -0.68
CA TRP A 81 1.87 19.32 -0.40
C TRP A 81 0.38 19.64 -0.50
N LEU A 82 -0.06 20.80 -0.01
CA LEU A 82 -1.46 21.24 -0.10
C LEU A 82 -1.97 21.41 -1.53
N ALA A 83 -1.06 21.63 -2.48
CA ALA A 83 -1.42 21.74 -3.89
C ALA A 83 -1.69 20.35 -4.53
N VAL A 84 -1.37 19.25 -3.85
CA VAL A 84 -1.62 17.87 -4.34
C VAL A 84 -3.10 17.50 -4.07
N PRO A 85 -3.87 17.11 -5.10
CA PRO A 85 -5.25 16.68 -4.91
C PRO A 85 -5.37 15.57 -3.86
N GLY A 86 -6.27 15.77 -2.89
CA GLY A 86 -6.49 14.82 -1.79
C GLY A 86 -5.57 15.00 -0.57
N ILE A 87 -4.59 15.91 -0.62
CA ILE A 87 -3.78 16.29 0.53
C ILE A 87 -4.34 17.59 1.13
N GLY A 88 -5.07 17.44 2.24
CA GLY A 88 -5.55 18.56 3.04
C GLY A 88 -4.60 18.93 4.18
N ARG A 89 -4.96 19.97 4.95
CA ARG A 89 -4.16 20.48 6.08
C ARG A 89 -3.76 19.41 7.09
N GLU A 90 -4.66 18.49 7.43
CA GLU A 90 -4.36 17.41 8.37
C GLU A 90 -3.27 16.46 7.84
N ARG A 91 -3.32 16.11 6.55
CA ARG A 91 -2.33 15.23 5.91
C ARG A 91 -0.99 15.94 5.74
N ALA A 92 -1.00 17.21 5.35
CA ALA A 92 0.21 18.02 5.27
C ALA A 92 0.90 18.15 6.64
N ARG A 93 0.12 18.36 7.71
CA ARG A 93 0.63 18.39 9.08
C ARG A 93 1.20 17.03 9.50
N ALA A 94 0.54 15.93 9.18
CA ALA A 94 1.06 14.59 9.51
C ALA A 94 2.40 14.30 8.81
N LEU A 95 2.56 14.75 7.56
CA LEU A 95 3.84 14.70 6.84
C LEU A 95 4.90 15.53 7.54
N GLU A 96 4.57 16.78 7.90
CA GLU A 96 5.47 17.70 8.59
C GLU A 96 5.95 17.12 9.93
N GLU A 97 5.01 16.64 10.75
CA GLU A 97 5.31 16.02 12.04
C GLU A 97 6.18 14.78 11.86
N THR A 98 5.90 13.94 10.86
CA THR A 98 6.65 12.70 10.63
C THR A 98 8.08 12.97 10.16
N PHE A 99 8.29 13.94 9.27
CA PHE A 99 9.62 14.23 8.72
C PHE A 99 10.47 15.08 9.65
N ASN A 100 9.86 15.94 10.48
CA ASN A 100 10.57 16.85 11.38
C ASN A 100 10.67 16.36 12.83
N LEU A 101 10.15 15.17 13.16
CA LEU A 101 10.30 14.60 14.49
C LEU A 101 11.78 14.33 14.79
N ARG A 102 12.44 15.25 15.49
CA ARG A 102 13.76 14.98 16.07
C ARG A 102 13.59 13.88 17.12
N ARG A 103 14.26 12.74 16.91
CA ARG A 103 14.47 11.75 17.96
C ARG A 103 15.13 12.46 19.14
N ARG A 104 14.37 12.65 20.22
CA ARG A 104 14.96 12.98 21.53
C ARG A 104 15.77 11.74 21.93
N THR A 105 17.08 11.85 21.80
CA THR A 105 18.07 10.93 22.40
C THR A 105 18.09 11.10 23.91
#